data_AF-A0A6A1WHV9-F1
#
_entry.id   AF-A0A6A1WHV9-F1
#
_cell.length_a   1.000
_cell.length_b   1.000
_cell.length_c   1.000
_cell.angle_alpha   90.00
_cell.angle_beta   90.00
_cell.angle_gamma   90.00
#
_symmetry.space_group_name_H-M   'P 1'
#
loop_
_entity.id
_entity.type
_entity.pdbx_description
1 polymer ?
#
loop_
_entity_poly.entity_id
_entity_poly.type
_entity_poly.pdbx_seq_one_letter_code
_entity_poly.pdbx_strand_id
1 'polypeptide(L)'
;MKRFPFAAFLIIATVRGFLLNFGVYYATRAALGLTFEWSSPVAFITTFVTLFALVIAITKDLPDVEGDRKFQISTLATKLGVRNIAFLGSGLLMVNYVASILAAIYKPQAFNRSLMIPAHTILALILIFQEAISGFYRFIWNLFYAEYLIFPFI
;
A
#
# COMPACT_ATOMS: atom_id res chain seq x y z
N MET A 1 -1.78 -18.81 -12.46
CA MET A 1 -2.52 -17.76 -11.70
C MET A 1 -3.05 -16.58 -12.55
N LYS A 2 -2.80 -16.49 -13.87
CA LYS A 2 -3.37 -15.43 -14.74
C LYS A 2 -4.88 -15.58 -15.05
N ARG A 3 -5.52 -16.69 -14.64
CA ARG A 3 -6.93 -16.99 -14.92
C ARG A 3 -7.94 -16.24 -14.03
N PHE A 4 -7.52 -15.78 -12.84
CA PHE A 4 -8.40 -15.13 -11.85
C PHE A 4 -7.75 -13.86 -11.24
N PRO A 5 -7.61 -12.78 -12.02
CA PRO A 5 -6.94 -11.55 -11.56
C PRO A 5 -7.59 -10.93 -10.32
N PHE A 6 -8.93 -10.99 -10.22
CA PHE A 6 -9.67 -10.51 -9.04
C PHE A 6 -9.41 -11.33 -7.78
N ALA A 7 -9.28 -12.66 -7.89
CA ALA A 7 -8.97 -13.50 -6.74
C ALA A 7 -7.54 -13.23 -6.23
N ALA A 8 -6.57 -13.08 -7.14
CA ALA A 8 -5.19 -12.73 -6.76
C ALA A 8 -5.12 -11.36 -6.07
N PHE A 9 -5.90 -10.39 -6.56
CA PHE A 9 -6.05 -9.08 -5.95
C PHE A 9 -6.60 -9.16 -4.51
N LEU A 10 -7.70 -9.90 -4.31
CA LEU A 10 -8.31 -10.07 -2.99
C LEU A 10 -7.38 -10.78 -2.01
N ILE A 11 -6.65 -11.80 -2.47
CA ILE A 11 -5.68 -12.51 -1.64
C ILE A 11 -4.55 -11.58 -1.19
N ILE A 12 -4.00 -10.77 -2.09
CA ILE A 12 -2.91 -9.83 -1.73
C ILE A 12 -3.41 -8.80 -0.72
N ALA A 13 -4.57 -8.18 -0.96
CA ALA A 13 -5.12 -7.19 -0.04
C ALA A 13 -5.48 -7.80 1.32
N THR A 14 -6.18 -8.94 1.35
CA THR A 14 -6.64 -9.57 2.59
C THR A 14 -5.53 -10.24 3.37
N VAL A 15 -4.71 -11.08 2.73
CA VAL A 15 -3.67 -11.84 3.44
C VAL A 15 -2.50 -10.94 3.82
N ARG A 16 -1.99 -10.17 2.87
CA ARG A 16 -0.77 -9.38 3.06
C ARG A 16 -1.06 -8.03 3.69
N GLY A 17 -2.20 -7.42 3.36
CA GLY A 17 -2.63 -6.15 3.92
C GLY A 17 -3.22 -6.29 5.32
N PHE A 18 -4.30 -7.05 5.43
CA PHE A 18 -5.09 -7.11 6.66
C PHE A 18 -4.58 -8.17 7.65
N LEU A 19 -4.61 -9.45 7.24
CA LEU A 19 -4.36 -10.59 8.13
C LEU A 19 -2.96 -10.58 8.73
N LEU A 20 -1.93 -10.16 7.98
CA LEU A 20 -0.58 -10.09 8.51
C LEU A 20 -0.45 -9.07 9.64
N ASN A 21 -1.06 -7.88 9.52
CA ASN A 21 -0.90 -6.83 10.52
C ASN A 21 -1.85 -7.05 11.72
N PHE A 22 -3.14 -7.23 11.44
CA PHE A 22 -4.14 -7.45 12.48
C PHE A 22 -3.98 -8.83 13.13
N GLY A 23 -3.81 -9.88 12.32
CA GLY A 23 -3.76 -11.26 12.80
C GLY A 23 -2.53 -11.53 13.65
N VAL A 24 -1.36 -11.01 13.28
CA VAL A 24 -0.15 -11.13 14.12
C VAL A 24 -0.36 -10.40 15.45
N TYR A 25 -0.90 -9.17 15.43
CA TYR A 25 -1.18 -8.45 16.68
C TYR A 25 -2.14 -9.22 17.60
N TYR A 26 -3.25 -9.71 17.05
CA TYR A 26 -4.22 -10.52 17.79
C TYR A 26 -3.58 -11.78 18.36
N ALA A 27 -2.85 -12.53 17.53
CA ALA A 27 -2.20 -13.78 17.93
C ALA A 27 -1.13 -13.54 19.01
N THR A 28 -0.33 -12.47 18.90
CA THR A 28 0.68 -12.11 19.89
C THR A 28 0.04 -11.76 21.24
N ARG A 29 -1.04 -10.96 21.25
CA ARG A 29 -1.75 -10.65 22.51
C ARG A 29 -2.36 -11.89 23.15
N ALA A 30 -3.01 -12.73 22.36
CA ALA A 30 -3.58 -13.99 22.83
C ALA A 30 -2.49 -14.92 23.40
N ALA A 31 -1.33 -15.02 22.73
CA ALA A 31 -0.20 -15.81 23.21
C ALA A 31 0.41 -15.28 24.52
N LEU A 32 0.31 -13.98 24.77
CA LEU A 32 0.71 -13.33 26.02
C LEU A 32 -0.37 -13.38 27.11
N GLY A 33 -1.53 -13.99 26.84
CA GLY A 33 -2.66 -14.02 27.78
C GLY A 33 -3.36 -12.67 27.98
N LEU A 34 -3.11 -11.69 27.09
CA LEU A 34 -3.72 -10.38 27.14
C LEU A 34 -5.07 -10.38 26.43
N THR A 35 -6.04 -9.65 26.96
CA THR A 35 -7.30 -9.37 26.27
C THR A 35 -7.05 -8.55 25.01
N PHE A 36 -7.90 -8.73 23.99
CA PHE A 36 -7.82 -7.92 22.79
C PHE A 36 -8.15 -6.45 23.10
N GLU A 37 -7.34 -5.53 22.59
CA GLU A 37 -7.55 -4.09 22.67
C GLU A 37 -7.24 -3.45 21.32
N TRP A 38 -8.02 -2.45 20.94
CA TRP A 38 -7.77 -1.71 19.70
C TRP A 38 -6.61 -0.73 19.87
N SER A 39 -5.51 -1.01 19.17
CA SER A 39 -4.37 -0.10 19.07
C SER A 39 -4.51 0.82 17.86
N SER A 40 -4.47 2.14 18.09
CA SER A 40 -4.54 3.14 17.00
C SER A 40 -3.39 2.99 16.00
N PRO A 41 -2.12 2.79 16.42
CA PRO A 41 -1.04 2.44 15.51
C PRO A 41 -1.27 1.17 14.69
N VAL A 42 -1.81 0.10 15.31
CA VAL A 42 -2.07 -1.16 14.59
C VAL A 42 -3.18 -0.99 13.57
N ALA A 43 -4.27 -0.30 13.93
CA ALA A 43 -5.36 0.00 13.01
C ALA A 43 -4.85 0.83 11.82
N PHE A 44 -4.05 1.86 12.09
CA PHE A 44 -3.41 2.69 11.07
C PHE A 44 -2.52 1.87 10.12
N ILE A 45 -1.55 1.12 10.66
CA ILE A 45 -0.62 0.30 9.86
C ILE A 45 -1.39 -0.73 9.04
N THR A 46 -2.41 -1.37 9.63
CA THR A 46 -3.24 -2.36 8.93
C THR A 46 -3.96 -1.73 7.73
N THR A 47 -4.63 -0.60 7.91
CA THR A 47 -5.33 0.10 6.83
C THR A 47 -4.34 0.60 5.76
N PHE A 48 -3.24 1.21 6.19
CA PHE A 48 -2.23 1.79 5.32
C PHE A 48 -1.55 0.73 4.45
N VAL A 49 -1.09 -0.37 5.06
CA VAL A 49 -0.45 -1.50 4.34
C VAL A 49 -1.46 -2.22 3.45
N THR A 50 -2.74 -2.27 3.82
CA THR A 50 -3.79 -2.83 2.95
C THR A 50 -3.98 -2.00 1.68
N LEU A 51 -4.03 -0.67 1.79
CA LEU A 51 -4.10 0.22 0.62
C LEU A 51 -2.84 0.14 -0.24
N PHE A 52 -1.66 -0.01 0.36
CA PHE A 52 -0.43 -0.25 -0.39
C PHE A 52 -0.44 -1.60 -1.13
N ALA A 53 -0.86 -2.67 -0.45
CA ALA A 53 -1.00 -4.00 -1.04
C ALA A 53 -1.99 -4.00 -2.21
N LEU A 54 -3.08 -3.23 -2.09
CA LEU A 54 -4.05 -2.97 -3.14
C LEU A 54 -3.38 -2.32 -4.37
N VAL A 55 -2.60 -1.26 -4.17
CA VAL A 55 -1.88 -0.59 -5.26
C VAL A 55 -0.87 -1.51 -5.93
N ILE A 56 -0.10 -2.28 -5.16
CA ILE A 56 0.85 -3.27 -5.68
C ILE A 56 0.09 -4.30 -6.53
N ALA A 57 -1.06 -4.79 -6.07
CA ALA A 57 -1.87 -5.76 -6.80
C ALA A 57 -2.40 -5.22 -8.14
N ILE A 58 -2.81 -3.95 -8.17
CA ILE A 58 -3.30 -3.27 -9.39
C ILE A 58 -2.17 -3.03 -10.39
N THR A 59 -0.98 -2.71 -9.91
CA THR A 59 0.16 -2.26 -10.74
C THR A 59 1.13 -3.37 -11.13
N LYS A 60 1.01 -4.57 -10.54
CA LYS A 60 1.93 -5.70 -10.75
C LYS A 60 2.11 -6.11 -12.20
N ASP A 61 1.07 -5.97 -13.03
CA ASP A 61 1.09 -6.43 -14.42
C ASP A 61 1.64 -5.33 -15.35
N LEU A 62 1.92 -4.11 -14.86
CA LEU A 62 2.45 -3.01 -15.68
C LEU A 62 3.75 -3.34 -16.41
N PRO A 63 4.76 -3.97 -15.78
CA PRO A 63 6.01 -4.33 -16.46
C PRO A 63 5.80 -5.33 -17.61
N ASP A 64 4.73 -6.13 -17.54
CA ASP A 64 4.47 -7.24 -18.46
C ASP A 64 3.49 -6.86 -19.59
N VAL A 65 2.99 -5.62 -19.64
CA VAL A 65 1.91 -5.20 -20.56
C VAL A 65 2.24 -5.44 -22.03
N GLU A 66 3.47 -5.15 -22.46
CA GLU A 66 3.87 -5.35 -23.86
C GLU A 66 3.87 -6.83 -24.25
N GLY A 67 4.38 -7.69 -23.36
CA GLY A 67 4.35 -9.14 -23.54
C GLY A 67 2.91 -9.67 -23.53
N ASP A 68 2.10 -9.27 -22.55
CA ASP A 68 0.71 -9.70 -22.44
C ASP A 68 -0.13 -9.29 -23.66
N ARG A 69 0.11 -8.09 -24.24
CA ARG A 69 -0.53 -7.68 -25.51
C ARG A 69 -0.11 -8.57 -26.67
N LYS A 70 1.19 -8.88 -26.79
CA LYS A 70 1.70 -9.75 -27.86
C LYS A 70 1.11 -11.16 -27.83
N PHE A 71 0.89 -11.70 -26.63
CA PHE A 71 0.32 -13.03 -26.41
C PHE A 71 -1.20 -13.05 -26.19
N GLN A 72 -1.90 -11.93 -26.45
CA GLN A 72 -3.37 -11.81 -26.29
C GLN A 72 -3.87 -12.17 -24.88
N ILE A 73 -3.06 -11.89 -23.85
CA ILE A 73 -3.41 -12.10 -22.45
C ILE A 73 -4.16 -10.87 -21.92
N SER A 74 -5.40 -11.10 -21.47
CA SER A 74 -6.24 -10.05 -20.88
C SER A 74 -5.88 -9.84 -19.40
N THR A 75 -5.33 -8.67 -19.06
CA THR A 75 -5.09 -8.17 -17.70
C THR A 75 -5.76 -6.82 -17.49
N LEU A 76 -5.75 -6.30 -16.25
CA LEU A 76 -6.29 -4.97 -15.96
C LEU A 76 -5.53 -3.89 -16.75
N ALA A 77 -4.21 -4.04 -16.85
CA ALA A 77 -3.32 -3.10 -17.52
C ALA A 77 -3.42 -3.18 -19.05
N THR A 78 -3.67 -4.35 -19.65
CA THR A 78 -3.92 -4.43 -21.10
C THR A 78 -5.29 -3.86 -21.49
N LYS A 79 -6.30 -3.97 -20.61
CA LYS A 79 -7.66 -3.42 -20.83
C LYS A 79 -7.79 -1.93 -20.57
N LEU A 80 -7.34 -1.45 -19.41
CA LEU A 80 -7.49 -0.05 -18.99
C LEU A 80 -6.35 0.83 -19.50
N GLY A 81 -5.23 0.24 -19.90
CA GLY A 81 -4.04 0.94 -20.38
C GLY A 81 -3.07 1.33 -19.27
N VAL A 82 -1.77 1.30 -19.61
CA VAL A 82 -0.65 1.55 -18.68
C VAL A 82 -0.81 2.87 -17.92
N ARG A 83 -1.13 3.96 -18.64
CA ARG A 83 -1.27 5.30 -18.06
C ARG A 83 -2.39 5.38 -17.02
N ASN A 84 -3.54 4.76 -17.29
CA ASN A 84 -4.69 4.80 -16.38
C ASN A 84 -4.44 3.99 -15.11
N ILE A 85 -3.77 2.83 -15.24
CA ILE A 85 -3.38 2.03 -14.07
C ILE A 85 -2.32 2.74 -13.23
N ALA A 86 -1.32 3.36 -13.86
CA ALA A 86 -0.33 4.15 -13.15
C ALA A 86 -0.99 5.32 -12.41
N PHE A 87 -1.90 6.05 -13.07
CA PHE A 87 -2.64 7.14 -12.47
C PHE A 87 -3.52 6.69 -11.29
N LEU A 88 -4.25 5.57 -11.44
CA LEU A 88 -5.05 5.00 -10.36
C LEU A 88 -4.17 4.59 -9.17
N GLY A 89 -3.03 3.95 -9.41
CA GLY A 89 -2.07 3.57 -8.39
C GLY A 89 -1.52 4.79 -7.64
N SER A 90 -1.06 5.82 -8.36
CA SER A 90 -0.57 7.06 -7.77
C SER A 90 -1.67 7.80 -6.99
N GLY A 91 -2.90 7.84 -7.50
CA GLY A 91 -4.03 8.47 -6.82
C GLY A 91 -4.35 7.80 -5.48
N LEU A 92 -4.39 6.46 -5.46
CA LEU A 92 -4.60 5.70 -4.23
C LEU A 92 -3.48 5.90 -3.20
N LEU A 93 -2.22 5.92 -3.64
CA LEU A 93 -1.09 6.20 -2.75
C LEU A 93 -1.12 7.63 -2.21
N MET A 94 -1.49 8.61 -3.05
CA MET A 94 -1.64 10.00 -2.61
C MET A 94 -2.72 10.15 -1.54
N VAL A 95 -3.88 9.53 -1.73
CA VAL A 95 -4.94 9.51 -0.72
C VAL A 95 -4.45 8.86 0.57
N ASN A 96 -3.70 7.77 0.47
CA ASN A 96 -3.10 7.09 1.63
C ASN A 96 -2.15 8.02 2.40
N TYR A 97 -1.27 8.75 1.69
CA TYR A 97 -0.35 9.72 2.30
C TYR A 97 -1.06 10.90 2.97
N VAL A 98 -2.05 11.49 2.29
CA VAL A 98 -2.86 12.57 2.87
C VAL A 98 -3.60 12.08 4.11
N ALA A 99 -4.19 10.87 4.07
CA ALA A 99 -4.85 10.28 5.22
C ALA A 99 -3.90 10.07 6.41
N SER A 100 -2.65 9.65 6.17
CA SER A 100 -1.62 9.54 7.22
C SER A 100 -1.29 10.88 7.87
N ILE A 101 -1.16 11.94 7.07
CA ILE A 101 -0.91 13.30 7.59
C ILE A 101 -2.09 13.75 8.45
N LEU A 102 -3.32 13.56 7.96
CA LEU A 102 -4.54 13.90 8.71
C LEU A 102 -4.66 13.09 10.01
N ALA A 103 -4.33 11.79 9.99
CA ALA A 103 -4.34 10.95 11.19
C ALA A 103 -3.40 11.49 12.27
N ALA A 104 -2.18 11.90 11.87
CA ALA A 104 -1.22 12.51 12.79
C ALA A 104 -1.68 13.86 13.36
N ILE A 105 -2.40 14.66 12.55
CA ILE A 105 -2.95 15.96 12.99
C ILE A 105 -4.13 15.77 13.97
N TYR A 106 -5.05 14.84 13.68
CA TYR A 106 -6.26 14.64 14.49
C TYR A 106 -6.05 13.77 15.73
N LYS A 107 -4.99 12.96 15.77
CA LYS A 107 -4.67 12.06 16.90
C LYS A 107 -3.22 12.22 17.37
N PRO A 108 -2.78 13.44 17.78
CA PRO A 108 -1.40 13.70 18.17
C PRO A 108 -0.92 12.92 19.41
N GLN A 109 -1.85 12.43 20.24
CA GLN A 109 -1.56 11.58 21.40
C GLN A 109 -1.28 10.11 21.02
N ALA A 110 -1.71 9.68 19.83
CA ALA A 110 -1.53 8.32 19.35
C ALA A 110 -0.38 8.19 18.36
N PHE A 111 0.10 9.31 17.81
CA PHE A 111 1.04 9.32 16.69
C PHE A 111 2.15 10.37 16.85
N ASN A 112 3.36 10.01 16.44
CA ASN A 112 4.49 10.93 16.39
C ASN A 112 4.35 11.91 15.21
N ARG A 113 3.63 13.02 15.43
CA ARG A 113 3.38 14.06 14.42
C ARG A 113 4.65 14.66 13.80
N SER A 114 5.71 14.79 14.61
CA SER A 114 6.98 15.38 14.17
C SER A 114 7.71 14.50 13.16
N LEU A 115 7.39 13.21 13.11
CA LEU A 115 7.89 12.27 12.12
C LEU A 115 6.86 12.02 11.01
N MET A 116 5.62 11.69 11.36
CA MET A 116 4.59 11.30 10.38
C MET A 116 4.33 12.38 9.33
N ILE A 117 4.14 13.63 9.76
CA ILE A 117 3.79 14.72 8.85
C ILE A 117 4.90 14.94 7.81
N PRO A 118 6.17 15.22 8.19
CA PRO A 118 7.21 15.45 7.20
C PRO A 118 7.50 14.19 6.37
N ALA A 119 7.54 12.99 6.97
CA ALA A 119 7.86 11.77 6.23
C ALA A 119 6.84 11.48 5.12
N HIS A 120 5.54 11.48 5.43
CA HIS A 120 4.50 11.20 4.43
C HIS A 120 4.34 12.37 3.44
N THR A 121 4.65 13.60 3.83
CA THR A 121 4.70 14.75 2.90
C THR A 121 5.83 14.57 1.88
N ILE A 122 7.04 14.21 2.33
CA ILE A 122 8.18 13.97 1.43
C ILE A 122 7.87 12.82 0.47
N LEU A 123 7.32 11.72 0.96
CA LEU A 123 6.96 10.57 0.11
C LEU A 123 5.85 10.91 -0.89
N ALA A 124 4.86 11.72 -0.49
CA ALA A 124 3.85 12.24 -1.41
C ALA A 124 4.45 13.13 -2.50
N LEU A 125 5.41 13.99 -2.17
CA LEU A 125 6.13 14.81 -3.15
C LEU A 125 6.95 13.94 -4.11
N ILE A 126 7.70 12.97 -3.58
CA ILE A 126 8.46 12.00 -4.40
C ILE A 126 7.54 11.26 -5.38
N LEU A 127 6.34 10.89 -4.94
CA LEU A 127 5.32 10.28 -5.79
C LEU A 127 4.84 11.21 -6.91
N ILE A 128 4.64 12.50 -6.64
CA ILE A 128 4.20 13.49 -7.65
C ILE A 128 5.27 13.70 -8.72
N PHE A 129 6.53 13.80 -8.31
CA PHE A 129 7.66 14.06 -9.22
C PHE A 129 8.18 12.80 -9.94
N GLN A 130 7.49 11.66 -9.81
CA GLN A 130 7.85 10.45 -10.54
C GLN A 130 7.44 10.57 -12.02
N GLU A 131 8.40 10.90 -12.89
CA GLU A 131 8.15 11.14 -14.33
C GLU A 131 8.11 9.86 -15.18
N ALA A 132 8.79 8.80 -14.74
CA ALA A 132 8.98 7.59 -15.54
C ALA A 132 7.98 6.49 -15.19
N ILE A 133 7.16 6.10 -16.18
CA ILE A 133 6.33 4.88 -16.13
C ILE A 133 7.21 3.62 -16.17
N SER A 134 8.36 3.68 -16.86
CA SER A 134 9.33 2.60 -16.87
C SER A 134 9.89 2.39 -15.45
N GLY A 135 9.61 1.23 -14.87
CA GLY A 135 10.00 0.93 -13.48
C GLY A 135 9.03 1.44 -12.41
N PHE A 136 7.84 1.95 -12.77
CA PHE A 136 6.83 2.42 -11.82
C PHE A 136 6.46 1.37 -10.76
N TYR A 137 6.34 0.11 -11.16
CA TYR A 137 6.09 -0.98 -10.21
C TYR A 137 7.22 -1.11 -9.17
N ARG A 138 8.49 -1.07 -9.60
CA ARG A 138 9.64 -1.11 -8.69
C ARG A 138 9.68 0.12 -7.78
N PHE A 139 9.32 1.28 -8.31
CA PHE A 139 9.21 2.51 -7.54
C PHE A 139 8.17 2.39 -6.41
N ILE A 140 6.99 1.82 -6.67
CA ILE A 140 5.98 1.55 -5.64
C ILE A 140 6.53 0.66 -4.53
N TRP A 141 7.31 -0.38 -4.88
CA TRP A 141 7.96 -1.23 -3.88
C TRP A 141 8.99 -0.49 -3.04
N ASN A 142 9.76 0.42 -3.64
CA ASN A 142 10.71 1.24 -2.90
C ASN A 142 10.00 2.17 -1.91
N LEU A 143 8.89 2.79 -2.32
CA LEU A 143 8.04 3.56 -1.40
C LEU A 143 7.55 2.67 -0.26
N PHE A 144 6.99 1.50 -0.57
CA PHE A 144 6.51 0.55 0.44
C PHE A 144 7.60 0.15 1.45
N TYR A 145 8.83 -0.12 1.00
CA TYR A 145 9.93 -0.44 1.90
C TYR A 145 10.38 0.75 2.76
N ALA A 146 10.31 1.98 2.24
CA ALA A 146 10.59 3.17 3.04
C ALA A 146 9.62 3.30 4.23
N GLU A 147 8.35 2.90 4.06
CA GLU A 147 7.36 2.92 5.15
C GLU A 147 7.75 1.99 6.31
N TYR A 148 8.31 0.83 6.03
CA TYR A 148 8.77 -0.11 7.07
C TYR A 148 9.90 0.46 7.93
N LEU A 149 10.66 1.42 7.41
CA LEU A 149 11.67 2.13 8.20
C LEU A 149 11.02 3.15 9.15
N ILE A 150 9.83 3.66 8.80
CA ILE A 150 9.11 4.67 9.56
C ILE A 150 8.18 4.04 10.61
N PHE A 151 7.57 2.89 10.31
CA PHE A 151 6.57 2.22 11.15
C PHE A 151 6.95 1.98 12.62
N PRO A 152 8.20 1.69 12.99
CA PRO A 152 8.57 1.53 14.40
C PRO A 152 8.53 2.84 15.22
N PHE A 153 8.46 4.00 14.58
CA PHE A 153 8.65 5.32 15.20
C PHE A 153 7.41 6.22 15.13
N ILE A 154 6.31 5.72 14.56
CA ILE A 154 5.04 6.43 14.40
C ILE A 154 4.10 6.23 15.57
#